data_AF-A0A4R3K8Z0-F1
#
_entry.id   AF-A0A4R3K8Z0-F1
#
_cell.length_a   1.000
_cell.length_b   1.000
_cell.length_c   1.000
_cell.angle_alpha   90.00
_cell.angle_beta   90.00
_cell.angle_gamma   90.00
#
_symmetry.space_group_name_H-M   'P 1'
#
loop_
_entity.id
_entity.type
_entity.pdbx_description
1 polymer ?
#
loop_
_entity_poly.entity_id
_entity_poly.type
_entity_poly.pdbx_seq_one_letter_code
_entity_poly.pdbx_strand_id
1 'polypeptide(L)'
;MITVIGFITIFLILLFLLISYYFLVKKPKTAKKEQSNIIQLQTDGFDFILYNGKVKELITDYHRYLADLDVVVYSKRLFIGFLEPKYAYIDIPAKAIQSVKYEPNKLTISCFKELSGTKKIVIKTKTTQQLYHLAKKIDFISRRSKKVTAI
;
A
#
# COMPACT_ATOMS: atom_id res chain seq x y z
N MET A 1 -61.40 -27.44 6.64
CA MET A 1 -60.01 -27.64 6.15
C MET A 1 -59.49 -26.49 5.30
N ILE A 2 -60.26 -25.93 4.37
CA ILE A 2 -59.82 -24.86 3.45
C ILE A 2 -59.41 -23.56 4.19
N THR A 3 -60.10 -23.20 5.27
CA THR A 3 -59.82 -22.00 6.07
C THR A 3 -58.49 -22.06 6.84
N VAL A 4 -58.10 -23.25 7.29
CA VAL A 4 -56.84 -23.46 8.04
C VAL A 4 -55.65 -23.35 7.09
N ILE A 5 -55.77 -23.90 5.88
CA ILE A 5 -54.72 -23.85 4.86
C ILE A 5 -54.49 -22.41 4.40
N GLY A 6 -55.56 -21.63 4.22
CA GLY A 6 -55.46 -20.20 3.88
C GLY A 6 -54.77 -19.36 4.97
N PHE A 7 -54.99 -19.68 6.25
CA PHE A 7 -54.34 -18.98 7.35
C PHE A 7 -52.83 -19.27 7.39
N ILE A 8 -52.44 -20.52 7.12
CA ILE A 8 -51.04 -20.96 7.10
C ILE A 8 -50.28 -20.29 5.94
N THR A 9 -50.88 -20.19 4.76
CA THR A 9 -50.23 -19.56 3.60
C THR A 9 -50.04 -18.06 3.81
N ILE A 10 -51.04 -17.36 4.36
CA ILE A 10 -50.94 -15.93 4.68
C ILE A 10 -49.84 -15.68 5.74
N PHE A 11 -49.78 -16.51 6.77
CA PHE A 11 -48.75 -16.40 7.80
C PHE A 11 -47.32 -16.59 7.24
N LEU A 12 -47.12 -17.56 6.36
CA LEU A 12 -45.82 -17.80 5.72
C LEU A 12 -45.37 -16.64 4.82
N ILE A 13 -46.30 -16.03 4.08
CA ILE A 13 -46.02 -14.86 3.24
C ILE A 13 -45.60 -13.66 4.11
N LEU A 14 -46.30 -13.44 5.23
CA LEU A 14 -45.98 -12.35 6.15
C LEU A 14 -44.60 -12.54 6.81
N LEU A 15 -44.26 -13.78 7.17
CA LEU A 15 -42.96 -14.14 7.74
C LEU A 15 -41.83 -13.89 6.74
N PHE A 16 -42.04 -14.26 5.47
CA PHE A 16 -41.05 -14.04 4.41
C PHE A 16 -40.80 -12.54 4.15
N LEU A 17 -41.86 -11.72 4.17
CA LEU A 17 -41.74 -10.26 4.06
C LEU A 17 -40.96 -9.64 5.23
N LEU A 18 -41.18 -10.11 6.46
CA LEU A 18 -40.42 -9.68 7.64
C LEU A 18 -38.93 -10.02 7.55
N ILE A 19 -38.60 -11.25 7.13
CA ILE A 19 -37.21 -11.70 6.99
C ILE A 19 -36.49 -10.93 5.89
N SER A 20 -37.13 -10.75 4.73
CA SER A 20 -36.57 -10.00 3.61
C SER A 20 -36.35 -8.52 3.95
N TYR A 21 -37.27 -7.88 4.68
CA TYR A 21 -37.10 -6.53 5.21
C TYR A 21 -35.91 -6.44 6.16
N TYR A 22 -35.79 -7.40 7.09
CA TYR A 22 -34.66 -7.45 8.02
C TYR A 22 -33.31 -7.57 7.29
N PHE A 23 -33.22 -8.41 6.26
CA PHE A 23 -32.00 -8.54 5.44
C PHE A 23 -31.72 -7.30 4.59
N LEU A 24 -32.75 -6.58 4.11
CA LEU A 24 -32.55 -5.34 3.36
C LEU A 24 -32.00 -4.21 4.25
N VAL A 25 -32.58 -4.04 5.44
CA VAL A 25 -32.21 -2.97 6.39
C VAL A 25 -30.87 -3.26 7.06
N LYS A 26 -30.55 -4.55 7.29
CA LYS A 26 -29.33 -5.00 7.96
C LYS A 26 -28.22 -5.39 6.99
N LYS A 27 -28.23 -4.91 5.75
CA LYS A 27 -26.99 -4.84 5.00
C LYS A 27 -26.07 -3.89 5.77
N PRO A 28 -24.92 -4.34 6.31
CA PRO A 28 -23.94 -3.40 6.80
C PRO A 28 -23.65 -2.48 5.63
N LYS A 29 -23.80 -1.17 5.82
CA LYS A 29 -23.30 -0.18 4.88
C LYS A 29 -21.83 -0.55 4.69
N THR A 30 -21.50 -1.25 3.61
CA THR A 30 -20.15 -1.28 3.10
C THR A 30 -19.91 0.16 2.78
N ALA A 31 -19.24 0.85 3.71
CA ALA A 31 -18.75 2.18 3.49
C ALA A 31 -17.96 2.08 2.19
N LYS A 32 -18.55 2.57 1.09
CA LYS A 32 -17.77 3.02 -0.05
C LYS A 32 -16.83 4.02 0.60
N LYS A 33 -15.57 3.60 0.80
CA LYS A 33 -14.47 4.52 1.09
C LYS A 33 -14.44 5.46 -0.10
N GLU A 34 -15.16 6.57 -0.03
CA GLU A 34 -14.69 7.77 -0.67
C GLU A 34 -13.26 7.93 -0.16
N GLN A 35 -12.31 7.80 -1.08
CA GLN A 35 -10.94 8.20 -0.83
C GLN A 35 -10.98 9.71 -0.62
N SER A 36 -11.31 10.13 0.61
CA SER A 36 -10.96 11.46 1.06
C SER A 36 -9.45 11.52 0.92
N ASN A 37 -8.98 12.48 0.12
CA ASN A 37 -7.56 12.74 -0.13
C ASN A 37 -6.82 13.25 1.13
N ILE A 38 -7.38 12.98 2.32
CA ILE A 38 -6.95 13.49 3.61
C ILE A 38 -6.75 12.27 4.51
N ILE A 39 -5.54 11.73 4.47
CA ILE A 39 -5.09 10.69 5.39
C ILE A 39 -4.82 11.38 6.74
N GLN A 40 -5.69 11.16 7.73
CA GLN A 40 -5.41 11.54 9.12
C GLN A 40 -4.26 10.66 9.63
N LEU A 41 -3.12 11.29 9.91
CA LEU A 41 -1.92 10.62 10.40
C LEU A 41 -2.03 10.46 11.92
N GLN A 42 -2.28 9.23 12.39
CA GLN A 42 -2.09 8.92 13.81
C GLN A 42 -0.58 8.97 14.13
N THR A 43 -0.22 9.61 15.23
CA THR A 43 1.17 9.98 15.55
C THR A 43 1.99 8.87 16.20
N ASP A 44 1.39 7.74 16.59
CA ASP A 44 2.07 6.76 17.43
C ASP A 44 2.12 5.35 16.82
N GLY A 45 3.36 4.88 16.61
CA GLY A 45 3.71 3.45 16.62
C GLY A 45 3.75 2.71 15.28
N PHE A 46 2.88 3.01 14.31
CA PHE A 46 2.85 2.26 13.04
C PHE A 46 3.47 3.05 11.89
N ASP A 47 4.53 2.48 11.29
CA ASP A 47 5.05 2.96 10.01
C ASP A 47 3.96 2.78 8.94
N PHE A 48 3.27 3.87 8.60
CA PHE A 48 2.20 3.86 7.60
C PHE A 48 2.73 3.38 6.25
N ILE A 49 2.09 2.35 5.70
CA ILE A 49 2.37 1.86 4.36
C ILE A 49 1.74 2.83 3.36
N LEU A 50 2.57 3.59 2.65
CA LEU A 50 2.17 4.52 1.60
C LEU A 50 2.10 3.88 0.22
N TYR A 51 2.83 2.77 0.05
CA TYR A 51 2.87 1.96 -1.16
C TYR A 51 3.32 0.54 -0.82
N ASN A 52 2.69 -0.43 -1.46
CA ASN A 52 3.11 -1.83 -1.44
C ASN A 52 3.06 -2.36 -2.88
N GLY A 53 4.11 -3.05 -3.31
CA GLY A 53 4.18 -3.66 -4.64
C GLY A 53 5.34 -4.62 -4.76
N LYS A 54 5.58 -5.10 -5.98
CA LYS A 54 6.71 -5.98 -6.30
C LYS A 54 7.63 -5.36 -7.34
N VAL A 55 8.93 -5.63 -7.23
CA VAL A 55 9.96 -5.24 -8.18
C VAL A 55 10.63 -6.49 -8.73
N LYS A 56 10.98 -6.49 -10.01
CA LYS A 56 11.60 -7.64 -10.68
C LYS A 56 13.11 -7.68 -10.53
N GLU A 57 13.68 -6.49 -10.48
CA GLU A 57 15.12 -6.31 -10.56
C GLU A 57 15.51 -5.15 -9.67
N LEU A 58 16.50 -5.42 -8.83
CA LEU A 58 17.11 -4.46 -7.92
C LEU A 58 18.61 -4.47 -8.17
N ILE A 59 19.16 -3.32 -8.52
CA ILE A 59 20.60 -3.13 -8.75
C ILE A 59 21.09 -2.12 -7.72
N THR A 60 22.07 -2.51 -6.91
CA THR A 60 22.81 -1.62 -6.01
C THR A 60 24.20 -1.34 -6.57
N ASP A 61 25.06 -0.64 -5.83
CA ASP A 61 26.42 -0.34 -6.28
C ASP A 61 27.25 -1.58 -6.65
N TYR A 62 26.99 -2.73 -6.00
CA TYR A 62 27.79 -3.93 -6.14
C TYR A 62 26.99 -5.19 -6.49
N HIS A 63 25.67 -5.18 -6.34
CA HIS A 63 24.84 -6.37 -6.47
C HIS A 63 23.67 -6.15 -7.41
N ARG A 64 23.35 -7.19 -8.17
CA ARG A 64 22.16 -7.26 -9.03
C ARG A 64 21.32 -8.44 -8.58
N TYR A 65 20.11 -8.15 -8.11
CA TYR A 65 19.13 -9.14 -7.69
C TYR A 65 18.04 -9.24 -8.77
N LEU A 66 17.89 -10.42 -9.36
CA LEU A 66 16.85 -10.75 -10.33
C LEU A 66 15.81 -11.64 -9.65
N ALA A 67 14.93 -11.04 -8.87
CA ALA A 67 13.89 -11.73 -8.10
C ALA A 67 12.66 -10.84 -7.96
N ASP A 68 11.47 -11.45 -7.80
CA ASP A 68 10.22 -10.74 -7.51
C ASP A 68 10.20 -10.30 -6.03
N LEU A 69 10.96 -9.25 -5.72
CA LEU A 69 11.10 -8.68 -4.38
C LEU A 69 9.90 -7.81 -4.03
N ASP A 70 9.49 -7.84 -2.76
CA ASP A 70 8.52 -6.92 -2.19
C ASP A 70 9.16 -5.55 -1.96
N VAL A 71 8.46 -4.49 -2.37
CA VAL A 71 8.82 -3.10 -2.09
C VAL A 71 7.71 -2.45 -1.28
N VAL A 72 8.08 -1.91 -0.13
CA VAL A 72 7.15 -1.21 0.75
C VAL A 72 7.71 0.17 1.05
N VAL A 73 6.94 1.20 0.72
CA VAL A 73 7.27 2.58 1.06
C VAL A 73 6.51 2.92 2.33
N TYR A 74 7.24 3.10 3.42
CA TYR A 74 6.72 3.57 4.68
C TYR A 74 6.85 5.09 4.79
N SER A 75 6.18 5.70 5.76
CA SER A 75 6.27 7.14 6.00
C SER A 75 7.69 7.65 6.30
N LYS A 76 8.53 6.81 6.93
CA LYS A 76 9.89 7.15 7.37
C LYS A 76 11.01 6.35 6.70
N ARG A 77 10.70 5.33 5.91
CA ARG A 77 11.69 4.44 5.30
C ARG A 77 11.18 3.74 4.03
N LEU A 78 12.11 3.16 3.28
CA LEU A 78 11.89 2.36 2.09
C LEU A 78 12.43 0.96 2.36
N PHE A 79 11.58 -0.05 2.27
CA PHE A 79 11.96 -1.45 2.38
C PHE A 79 11.92 -2.12 1.00
N ILE A 80 12.95 -2.90 0.68
CA ILE A 80 12.99 -3.78 -0.48
C ILE A 80 13.57 -5.13 -0.04
N GLY A 81 12.80 -6.21 -0.19
CA GLY A 81 13.12 -7.49 0.41
C GLY A 81 12.08 -8.56 0.11
N PHE A 82 12.08 -9.64 0.88
CA PHE A 82 10.96 -10.57 0.98
C PHE A 82 10.20 -10.26 2.27
N LEU A 83 8.87 -10.21 2.21
CA LEU A 83 8.03 -10.10 3.41
C LEU A 83 7.91 -11.45 4.14
N GLU A 84 7.96 -12.57 3.41
CA GLU A 84 7.82 -13.93 3.93
C GLU A 84 8.80 -14.90 3.22
N PRO A 85 9.82 -15.46 3.91
CA PRO A 85 10.29 -15.04 5.23
C PRO A 85 10.79 -13.58 5.19
N LYS A 86 10.62 -12.85 6.29
CA LYS A 86 10.99 -11.43 6.36
C LYS A 86 12.50 -11.27 6.22
N TYR A 87 12.95 -10.81 5.06
CA TYR A 87 14.35 -10.62 4.73
C TYR A 87 14.54 -9.32 3.97
N ALA A 88 15.19 -8.34 4.61
CA ALA A 88 15.50 -7.05 3.99
C ALA A 88 16.79 -7.16 3.17
N TYR A 89 16.73 -6.95 1.85
CA TYR A 89 17.95 -6.65 1.08
C TYR A 89 18.35 -5.19 1.25
N ILE A 90 17.35 -4.32 1.39
CA ILE A 90 17.52 -2.89 1.56
C ILE A 90 16.44 -2.38 2.53
N ASP A 91 16.87 -1.70 3.60
CA ASP A 91 16.01 -0.85 4.43
C ASP A 91 16.66 0.54 4.54
N ILE A 92 16.04 1.54 3.91
CA ILE A 92 16.61 2.87 3.76
C ILE A 92 15.74 3.88 4.47
N PRO A 93 16.28 4.63 5.45
CA PRO A 93 15.53 5.70 6.06
C PRO A 93 15.28 6.82 5.04
N ALA A 94 14.10 7.44 5.05
CA ALA A 94 13.71 8.45 4.07
C ALA A 94 14.70 9.63 4.00
N LYS A 95 15.32 9.98 5.13
CA LYS A 95 16.38 10.99 5.23
C LYS A 95 17.63 10.68 4.41
N ALA A 96 17.91 9.40 4.15
CA ALA A 96 19.05 8.98 3.35
C ALA A 96 18.80 9.14 1.85
N ILE A 97 17.57 9.37 1.41
CA ILE A 97 17.21 9.51 -0.01
C ILE A 97 17.53 10.93 -0.46
N GLN A 98 18.57 11.05 -1.29
CA GLN A 98 19.02 12.32 -1.84
C GLN A 98 18.15 12.76 -3.02
N SER A 99 17.92 11.88 -3.99
CA SER A 99 17.10 12.16 -5.18
C SER A 99 16.46 10.91 -5.76
N VAL A 100 15.37 11.11 -6.50
CA VAL A 100 14.60 10.05 -7.16
C VAL A 100 14.43 10.45 -8.62
N LYS A 101 14.98 9.65 -9.53
CA LYS A 101 14.87 9.86 -10.99
C LYS A 101 14.08 8.72 -11.61
N TYR A 102 12.92 9.07 -12.15
CA TYR A 102 12.05 8.14 -12.87
C TYR A 102 12.34 8.17 -14.37
N GLU A 103 12.45 6.98 -14.96
CA GLU A 103 12.48 6.74 -16.41
C GLU A 103 11.48 5.61 -16.72
N PRO A 104 10.94 5.48 -17.95
CA PRO A 104 9.88 4.52 -18.26
C PRO A 104 10.17 3.06 -17.89
N ASN A 105 11.46 2.68 -17.89
CA ASN A 105 11.92 1.30 -17.69
C ASN A 105 12.71 1.11 -16.38
N LYS A 106 13.03 2.19 -15.66
CA LYS A 106 13.83 2.10 -14.43
C LYS A 106 13.61 3.30 -13.52
N LEU A 107 13.68 3.05 -12.23
CA LEU A 107 13.68 4.07 -11.18
C LEU A 107 15.08 4.09 -10.56
N THR A 108 15.74 5.23 -10.59
CA THR A 108 17.04 5.42 -9.94
C THR A 108 16.85 6.22 -8.66
N ILE A 109 17.32 5.70 -7.54
CA ILE A 109 17.30 6.34 -6.24
C ILE A 109 18.76 6.60 -5.85
N SER A 110 19.11 7.86 -5.65
CA SER A 110 20.42 8.25 -5.13
C SER A 110 20.32 8.45 -3.64
N CYS A 111 21.27 7.90 -2.90
CA CYS A 111 21.28 7.87 -1.44
C CYS A 111 22.59 8.42 -0.87
N PHE A 112 22.52 8.99 0.33
CA PHE A 112 23.71 9.31 1.12
C PHE A 112 24.35 8.02 1.63
N LYS A 113 25.56 7.70 1.17
CA LYS A 113 26.25 6.42 1.48
C LYS A 113 26.37 6.17 2.97
N GLU A 114 26.65 7.22 3.75
CA GLU A 114 26.81 7.19 5.21
C GLU A 114 25.58 6.64 5.94
N LEU A 115 24.38 6.82 5.39
CA LEU A 115 23.11 6.47 6.04
C LEU A 115 22.45 5.21 5.45
N SER A 116 22.82 4.81 4.24
CA SER A 116 22.17 3.76 3.46
C SER A 116 23.10 2.56 3.18
N GLY A 117 24.42 2.72 3.33
CA GLY A 117 25.41 1.73 2.90
C GLY A 117 25.60 1.66 1.38
N THR A 118 24.62 2.12 0.59
CA THR A 118 24.67 2.23 -0.87
C THR A 118 24.42 3.67 -1.35
N LYS A 119 25.12 4.08 -2.42
CA LYS A 119 24.96 5.38 -3.09
C LYS A 119 23.85 5.37 -4.13
N LYS A 120 23.64 4.25 -4.81
CA LYS A 120 22.72 4.19 -5.94
C LYS A 120 21.94 2.88 -5.97
N ILE A 121 20.64 3.02 -6.16
CA ILE A 121 19.72 1.89 -6.32
C ILE A 121 18.95 2.09 -7.61
N VAL A 122 18.90 1.06 -8.44
CA VAL A 122 18.10 1.03 -9.65
C VAL A 122 17.08 -0.08 -9.53
N ILE A 123 15.82 0.29 -9.66
CA ILE A 123 14.68 -0.62 -9.59
C ILE A 123 14.08 -0.76 -10.99
N LYS A 124 13.75 -1.98 -11.41
CA LYS A 124 12.89 -2.23 -12.57
C LYS A 124 11.69 -3.09 -12.18
N THR A 125 10.55 -2.78 -12.77
CA THR A 125 9.26 -3.45 -12.55
C THR A 125 8.71 -4.04 -13.85
N LYS A 126 7.64 -4.84 -13.76
CA LYS A 126 6.92 -5.35 -14.93
C LYS A 126 6.20 -4.24 -15.70
N THR A 127 5.72 -3.21 -14.99
CA THR A 127 4.88 -2.16 -15.57
C THR A 127 5.42 -0.76 -15.26
N THR A 128 5.38 0.11 -16.27
CA THR A 128 5.76 1.53 -16.18
C THR A 128 4.88 2.30 -15.19
N GLN A 129 3.59 1.94 -15.11
CA GLN A 129 2.65 2.56 -14.16
C GLN A 129 3.03 2.28 -12.69
N GLN A 130 3.36 1.03 -12.35
CA GLN A 130 3.84 0.70 -10.98
C GLN A 130 5.11 1.48 -10.64
N LEU A 131 6.03 1.57 -11.59
CA LEU A 131 7.29 2.30 -11.42
C LEU A 131 7.04 3.80 -11.16
N TYR A 132 6.11 4.40 -11.88
CA TYR A 132 5.72 5.79 -11.70
C TYR A 132 5.10 6.04 -10.32
N HIS A 133 4.15 5.19 -9.89
CA HIS A 133 3.53 5.33 -8.57
C HIS A 133 4.55 5.11 -7.44
N LEU A 134 5.44 4.12 -7.58
CA LEU A 134 6.54 3.89 -6.65
C LEU A 134 7.43 5.14 -6.56
N ALA A 135 7.87 5.68 -7.70
CA ALA A 135 8.72 6.87 -7.74
C ALA A 135 8.06 8.07 -7.04
N LYS A 136 6.77 8.32 -7.28
CA LYS A 136 6.02 9.39 -6.61
C LYS A 136 5.97 9.24 -5.11
N LYS A 137 5.82 8.01 -4.60
CA LYS A 137 5.74 7.74 -3.16
C LYS A 137 7.10 7.86 -2.48
N ILE A 138 8.18 7.41 -3.13
CA ILE A 138 9.56 7.57 -2.64
C ILE A 138 9.97 9.06 -2.64
N ASP A 139 9.66 9.78 -3.70
CA ASP A 139 9.91 11.22 -3.79
C ASP A 139 9.14 12.02 -2.73
N PHE A 140 7.88 11.64 -2.47
CA PHE A 140 7.08 12.22 -1.40
C PHE A 140 7.74 12.09 -0.01
N ILE A 141 8.20 10.88 0.36
CA ILE A 141 8.83 10.67 1.67
C ILE A 141 10.18 11.38 1.79
N SER A 142 10.97 11.43 0.72
CA SER A 142 12.26 12.15 0.70
C SER A 142 12.06 13.66 0.87
N ARG A 143 11.09 14.25 0.16
CA ARG A 143 10.77 15.67 0.32
C ARG A 143 10.24 15.99 1.70
N ARG A 144 9.39 15.11 2.26
CA ARG A 144 8.85 15.28 3.62
C ARG A 144 9.96 15.21 4.68
N SER A 145 10.86 14.23 4.60
CA SER A 145 11.93 14.09 5.59
C SER A 145 12.85 15.31 5.63
N LYS A 146 13.12 15.93 4.48
CA LYS A 146 13.96 17.14 4.40
C LYS A 146 13.31 18.37 5.05
N LYS A 147 11.98 18.50 4.98
CA LYS A 147 11.25 19.62 5.62
C LYS A 147 11.27 19.55 7.14
N VAL A 148 11.27 18.35 7.72
CA VAL A 148 11.25 18.16 9.17
C VAL A 148 12.58 18.54 9.82
N THR A 149 13.71 18.39 9.11
CA THR A 149 15.04 18.73 9.64
C THR A 149 15.36 20.23 9.59
N ALA A 150 14.55 21.05 8.90
CA ALA A 150 14.81 22.47 8.69
C ALA A 150 14.23 23.39 9.78
N ILE A 151 13.83 22.82 10.93
CA ILE A 151 13.28 23.50 12.11
C ILE A 151 14.16 23.12 13.30
#